data_AF-A0A7S3BBP0-F1
#
_entry.id   AF-A0A7S3BBP0-F1
#
_cell.length_a   1.000
_cell.length_b   1.000
_cell.length_c   1.000
_cell.angle_alpha   90.00
_cell.angle_beta   90.00
_cell.angle_gamma   90.00
#
_symmetry.space_group_name_H-M   'P 1'
#
loop_
_entity.id
_entity.type
_entity.pdbx_description
1 polymer ?
#
loop_
_entity_poly.entity_id
_entity_poly.type
_entity_poly.pdbx_seq_one_letter_code
_entity_poly.pdbx_strand_id
1 'polypeptide(L)'
;WPADVPVDDRLCTDGYHSFLPAFFRTLSELTKRDTTFSLVVRTFGEDLPKVVRAIDAFASGAHPLYPCHAPELAIPAERLWRGRYDRQTGAYTLRRASEADAGAHGDAYEPREGVATLSGEEEVLSQLQGGGLAGSGLSGSQMRRCASAVRDDYAWWRSHEYSPSAGKPVWLTLDETGYRHLFFDDNIHNDHADSIVAVRTRPTAGAPFTPLSGEATCRLHGVVTRRVP
;
A
#
# COMPACT_ATOMS: atom_id res chain seq x y z
N TRP A 1 19.76 11.21 -10.79
CA TRP A 1 20.41 11.48 -9.50
C TRP A 1 21.31 12.72 -9.64
N PRO A 2 21.38 13.65 -8.66
CA PRO A 2 22.29 14.80 -8.76
C PRO A 2 23.76 14.37 -8.82
N ALA A 3 24.57 15.01 -9.66
CA ALA A 3 25.96 14.60 -9.94
C ALA A 3 26.90 14.80 -8.74
N ASP A 4 26.55 15.70 -7.84
CA ASP A 4 27.29 16.10 -6.64
C ASP A 4 26.91 15.31 -5.38
N VAL A 5 25.94 14.40 -5.50
CA VAL A 5 25.44 13.61 -4.37
C VAL A 5 25.94 12.17 -4.50
N PRO A 6 26.57 11.59 -3.45
CA PRO A 6 27.02 10.20 -3.48
C PRO A 6 25.88 9.26 -3.89
N VAL A 7 26.19 8.28 -4.75
CA VAL A 7 25.22 7.25 -5.13
C VAL A 7 24.90 6.41 -3.90
N ASP A 8 23.60 6.20 -3.67
CA ASP A 8 23.08 5.33 -2.63
C ASP A 8 22.22 4.25 -3.29
N ASP A 9 22.68 3.01 -3.24
CA ASP A 9 22.03 1.86 -3.90
C ASP A 9 20.64 1.54 -3.31
N ARG A 10 20.30 2.10 -2.14
CA ARG A 10 18.95 2.05 -1.58
C ARG A 10 17.99 2.98 -2.32
N LEU A 11 18.50 4.08 -2.87
CA LEU A 11 17.72 5.20 -3.40
C LEU A 11 17.84 5.35 -4.92
N CYS A 12 18.89 4.76 -5.50
CA CYS A 12 19.25 4.90 -6.90
C CYS A 12 19.81 3.58 -7.46
N THR A 13 19.55 3.29 -8.73
CA THR A 13 20.21 2.20 -9.47
C THR A 13 20.56 2.73 -10.84
N ASP A 14 21.82 2.58 -11.27
CA ASP A 14 22.32 3.07 -12.55
C ASP A 14 22.04 4.57 -12.82
N GLY A 15 22.05 5.40 -11.77
CA GLY A 15 21.77 6.84 -11.86
C GLY A 15 20.28 7.22 -11.86
N TYR A 16 19.37 6.23 -11.91
CA TYR A 16 17.93 6.42 -11.85
C TYR A 16 17.40 6.27 -10.43
N HIS A 17 16.49 7.18 -10.05
CA HIS A 17 15.88 7.12 -8.72
C HIS A 17 14.94 5.92 -8.58
N SER A 18 14.97 5.25 -7.42
CA SER A 18 14.03 4.16 -7.08
C SER A 18 12.61 4.68 -6.86
N PHE A 19 12.49 5.93 -6.40
CA PHE A 19 11.24 6.68 -6.31
C PHE A 19 11.40 8.03 -7.00
N LEU A 20 10.32 8.54 -7.61
CA LEU A 20 10.30 9.92 -8.06
C LEU A 20 10.64 10.87 -6.90
N PRO A 21 11.51 11.88 -7.08
CA PRO A 21 11.85 12.82 -6.01
C PRO A 21 10.63 13.48 -5.34
N ALA A 22 9.54 13.68 -6.09
CA ALA A 22 8.28 14.23 -5.59
C ALA A 22 7.65 13.38 -4.47
N PHE A 23 7.91 12.07 -4.43
CA PHE A 23 7.45 11.17 -3.37
C PHE A 23 8.03 11.57 -2.01
N PHE A 24 9.36 11.61 -1.88
CA PHE A 24 10.02 11.98 -0.63
C PHE A 24 9.81 13.46 -0.27
N ARG A 25 9.68 14.34 -1.26
CA ARG A 25 9.24 15.72 -1.02
C ARG A 25 7.86 15.76 -0.38
N THR A 26 6.91 14.97 -0.88
CA THR A 26 5.55 14.89 -0.32
C THR A 26 5.58 14.38 1.12
N LEU A 27 6.31 13.30 1.40
CA LEU A 27 6.46 12.77 2.77
C LEU A 27 7.10 13.80 3.72
N SER A 28 8.11 14.54 3.25
CA SER A 28 8.73 15.63 4.01
C SER A 28 7.73 16.72 4.35
N GLU A 29 6.92 17.16 3.38
CA GLU A 29 5.93 18.22 3.60
C GLU A 29 4.77 17.77 4.49
N LEU A 30 4.28 16.54 4.35
CA LEU A 30 3.26 15.98 5.24
C LEU A 30 3.77 15.85 6.68
N THR A 31 5.03 15.44 6.83
CA THR A 31 5.70 15.34 8.14
C THR A 31 5.88 16.71 8.79
N LYS A 32 6.39 17.70 8.05
CA LYS A 32 6.57 19.08 8.55
C LYS A 32 5.25 19.74 8.99
N ARG A 33 4.14 19.38 8.34
CA ARG A 33 2.80 19.91 8.64
C ARG A 33 2.09 19.17 9.77
N ASP A 34 2.72 18.14 10.36
CA ASP A 34 2.12 17.23 11.35
C ASP A 34 0.77 16.64 10.87
N THR A 35 0.69 16.33 9.57
CA THR A 35 -0.49 15.71 8.97
C THR A 35 -0.58 14.24 9.38
N THR A 36 -1.75 13.79 9.84
CA THR A 36 -2.05 12.36 10.04
C THR A 36 -2.20 11.65 8.70
N PHE A 37 -1.46 10.58 8.47
CA PHE A 37 -1.62 9.76 7.27
C PHE A 37 -1.05 8.35 7.46
N SER A 38 -1.56 7.41 6.69
CA SER A 38 -1.00 6.06 6.58
C SER A 38 -0.46 5.88 5.16
N LEU A 39 0.82 5.53 5.04
CA LEU A 39 1.46 5.18 3.78
C LEU A 39 1.33 3.67 3.55
N VAL A 40 0.70 3.26 2.46
CA VAL A 40 0.61 1.85 2.09
C VAL A 40 1.29 1.66 0.73
N VAL A 41 2.48 1.08 0.75
CA VAL A 41 3.19 0.68 -0.47
C VAL A 41 2.61 -0.63 -0.97
N ARG A 42 2.37 -0.72 -2.27
CA ARG A 42 1.73 -1.89 -2.87
C ARG A 42 2.40 -2.30 -4.16
N THR A 43 2.68 -3.58 -4.31
CA THR A 43 3.23 -4.13 -5.55
C THR A 43 2.64 -5.51 -5.82
N PHE A 44 2.60 -5.90 -7.08
CA PHE A 44 2.45 -7.29 -7.48
C PHE A 44 3.80 -8.02 -7.58
N GLY A 45 4.88 -7.25 -7.80
CA GLY A 45 6.23 -7.74 -8.03
C GLY A 45 7.00 -8.08 -6.76
N GLU A 46 8.32 -8.17 -6.90
CA GLU A 46 9.27 -8.62 -5.86
C GLU A 46 10.14 -7.48 -5.34
N ASP A 47 9.84 -6.26 -5.73
CA ASP A 47 10.62 -5.05 -5.49
C ASP A 47 10.42 -4.43 -4.10
N LEU A 48 9.50 -4.97 -3.27
CA LEU A 48 9.26 -4.47 -1.92
C LEU A 48 10.53 -4.33 -1.07
N PRO A 49 11.48 -5.29 -1.02
CA PRO A 49 12.68 -5.12 -0.21
C PRO A 49 13.50 -3.90 -0.62
N LYS A 50 13.55 -3.57 -1.92
CA LYS A 50 14.23 -2.38 -2.42
C LYS A 50 13.49 -1.11 -2.00
N VAL A 51 12.17 -1.11 -2.17
CA VAL A 51 11.29 0.01 -1.79
C VAL A 51 11.37 0.31 -0.28
N VAL A 52 11.30 -0.73 0.55
CA VAL A 52 11.39 -0.61 2.02
C VAL A 52 12.73 0.02 2.42
N ARG A 53 13.86 -0.45 1.86
CA ARG A 53 15.18 0.17 2.13
C ARG A 53 15.23 1.66 1.78
N ALA A 54 14.57 2.06 0.70
CA ALA A 54 14.51 3.46 0.28
C ALA A 54 13.71 4.32 1.29
N ILE A 55 12.57 3.79 1.75
CA ILE A 55 11.71 4.45 2.74
C ILE A 55 12.39 4.49 4.11
N ASP A 56 13.06 3.43 4.53
CA ASP A 56 13.79 3.39 5.80
C ASP A 56 14.99 4.35 5.80
N ALA A 57 15.68 4.52 4.66
CA ALA A 57 16.71 5.53 4.50
C ALA A 57 16.14 6.95 4.68
N PHE A 58 14.93 7.21 4.17
CA PHE A 58 14.21 8.45 4.46
C PHE A 58 13.82 8.55 5.94
N ALA A 59 13.15 7.55 6.50
CA ALA A 59 12.63 7.55 7.87
C ALA A 59 13.73 7.78 8.93
N SER A 60 14.92 7.22 8.72
CA SER A 60 16.08 7.41 9.58
C SER A 60 16.78 8.77 9.43
N GLY A 61 16.41 9.57 8.41
CA GLY A 61 17.09 10.81 8.04
C GLY A 61 18.36 10.61 7.20
N ALA A 62 18.65 9.39 6.76
CA ALA A 62 19.81 9.05 5.95
C ALA A 62 19.64 9.35 4.44
N HIS A 63 18.46 9.82 4.00
CA HIS A 63 18.23 10.20 2.61
C HIS A 63 18.96 11.52 2.29
N PRO A 64 19.96 11.55 1.39
CA PRO A 64 20.85 12.70 1.21
C PRO A 64 20.15 13.95 0.66
N LEU A 65 19.14 13.76 -0.19
CA LEU A 65 18.34 14.87 -0.74
C LEU A 65 17.17 15.32 0.16
N TYR A 66 16.76 14.48 1.12
CA TYR A 66 15.57 14.69 1.95
C TYR A 66 15.86 14.23 3.39
N PRO A 67 16.73 14.96 4.13
CA PRO A 67 17.20 14.56 5.46
C PRO A 67 16.12 14.81 6.55
N CYS A 68 14.93 14.27 6.36
CA CYS A 68 13.81 14.35 7.30
C CYS A 68 13.85 13.13 8.21
N HIS A 69 13.95 13.32 9.53
CA HIS A 69 13.88 12.21 10.48
C HIS A 69 12.40 11.94 10.82
N ALA A 70 11.88 10.81 10.35
CA ALA A 70 10.48 10.38 10.49
C ALA A 70 10.41 8.88 10.83
N PRO A 71 10.89 8.46 12.01
CA PRO A 71 11.03 7.05 12.38
C PRO A 71 9.72 6.26 12.33
N GLU A 72 8.58 6.92 12.54
CA GLU A 72 7.24 6.36 12.42
C GLU A 72 6.86 5.91 10.99
N LEU A 73 7.61 6.33 9.97
CA LEU A 73 7.45 5.87 8.58
C LEU A 73 8.37 4.71 8.21
N ALA A 74 9.22 4.23 9.12
CA ALA A 74 9.95 2.99 8.90
C ALA A 74 8.96 1.83 8.73
N ILE A 75 9.31 0.85 7.87
CA ILE A 75 8.44 -0.30 7.60
C ILE A 75 9.06 -1.55 8.22
N PRO A 76 8.72 -1.88 9.49
CA PRO A 76 9.25 -3.06 10.14
C PRO A 76 8.62 -4.34 9.57
N ALA A 77 9.24 -5.49 9.87
CA ALA A 77 8.82 -6.79 9.34
C ALA A 77 7.33 -7.12 9.65
N GLU A 78 6.83 -6.66 10.80
CA GLU A 78 5.45 -6.86 11.24
C GLU A 78 4.43 -6.09 10.39
N ARG A 79 4.89 -5.11 9.60
CA ARG A 79 4.09 -4.30 8.67
C ARG A 79 4.39 -4.63 7.20
N LEU A 80 5.10 -5.72 6.95
CA LEU A 80 5.20 -6.35 5.64
C LEU A 80 4.10 -7.40 5.50
N TRP A 81 3.31 -7.29 4.45
CA TRP A 81 2.12 -8.10 4.26
C TRP A 81 2.07 -8.79 2.90
N ARG A 82 1.38 -9.92 2.87
CA ARG A 82 0.90 -10.60 1.67
C ARG A 82 -0.60 -10.40 1.58
N GLY A 83 -1.02 -9.76 0.51
CA GLY A 83 -2.42 -9.54 0.17
C GLY A 83 -2.97 -10.63 -0.71
N ARG A 84 -4.10 -11.25 -0.33
CA ARG A 84 -4.73 -12.33 -1.10
C ARG A 84 -6.24 -12.18 -1.12
N TYR A 85 -6.85 -12.64 -2.22
CA TYR A 85 -8.29 -12.78 -2.27
C TYR A 85 -8.71 -14.17 -1.81
N ASP A 86 -9.66 -14.20 -0.89
CA ASP A 86 -10.31 -15.44 -0.51
C ASP A 86 -11.12 -15.97 -1.70
N ARG A 87 -10.87 -17.23 -2.07
CA ARG A 87 -11.39 -17.81 -3.31
C ARG A 87 -12.89 -18.09 -3.26
N GLN A 88 -13.49 -18.17 -2.07
CA GLN A 88 -14.91 -18.48 -1.89
C GLN A 88 -15.75 -17.20 -1.76
N THR A 89 -15.25 -16.23 -0.98
CA THR A 89 -15.97 -15.03 -0.59
C THR A 89 -15.60 -13.81 -1.44
N GLY A 90 -14.43 -13.81 -2.09
CA GLY A 90 -13.89 -12.64 -2.77
C GLY A 90 -13.48 -11.50 -1.82
N ALA A 91 -13.42 -11.77 -0.52
CA ALA A 91 -12.89 -10.85 0.48
C ALA A 91 -11.37 -10.73 0.32
N TYR A 92 -10.84 -9.54 0.52
CA TYR A 92 -9.41 -9.33 0.52
C TYR A 92 -8.85 -9.56 1.93
N THR A 93 -7.76 -10.31 2.00
CA THR A 93 -7.15 -10.83 3.24
C THR A 93 -5.68 -10.41 3.33
N LEU A 94 -5.17 -10.29 4.55
CA LEU A 94 -3.76 -10.04 4.80
C LEU A 94 -3.15 -11.12 5.68
N ARG A 95 -1.95 -11.57 5.34
CA ARG A 95 -1.07 -12.31 6.24
C ARG A 95 0.28 -11.62 6.32
N ARG A 96 0.99 -11.76 7.45
CA ARG A 96 2.36 -11.22 7.56
C ARG A 96 3.26 -11.90 6.54
N ALA A 97 4.14 -11.11 5.93
CA ALA A 97 5.18 -11.64 5.06
C ALA A 97 6.24 -12.36 5.92
N SER A 98 6.73 -13.49 5.41
CA SER A 98 7.83 -14.26 5.99
C SER A 98 9.08 -14.17 5.12
N GLU A 99 10.25 -14.56 5.64
CA GLU A 99 11.48 -14.63 4.82
C GLU A 99 11.31 -15.56 3.61
N ALA A 100 10.56 -16.66 3.78
CA ALA A 100 10.23 -17.58 2.69
C ALA A 100 9.30 -16.97 1.64
N ASP A 101 8.68 -15.81 1.90
CA ASP A 101 7.95 -15.03 0.90
C ASP A 101 8.89 -14.12 0.08
N ALA A 102 10.08 -13.78 0.57
CA ALA A 102 10.99 -12.85 -0.11
C ALA A 102 11.64 -13.44 -1.37
N GLY A 103 11.77 -14.77 -1.44
CA GLY A 103 12.31 -15.50 -2.60
C GLY A 103 11.29 -16.41 -3.31
N ALA A 104 10.01 -16.35 -2.92
CA ALA A 104 8.95 -17.09 -3.62
C ALA A 104 8.69 -16.44 -4.98
N HIS A 105 9.36 -17.00 -5.99
CA HIS A 105 9.15 -16.73 -7.40
C HIS A 105 7.90 -17.49 -7.87
N GLY A 106 6.87 -16.75 -8.26
CA GLY A 106 5.71 -17.30 -8.95
C GLY A 106 4.39 -17.32 -8.18
N ASP A 107 3.37 -17.71 -8.93
CA ASP A 107 1.94 -17.61 -8.65
C ASP A 107 1.41 -18.65 -7.63
N ALA A 108 2.27 -19.52 -7.11
CA ALA A 108 1.88 -20.62 -6.24
C ALA A 108 1.50 -20.11 -4.83
N TYR A 109 0.19 -19.96 -4.61
CA TYR A 109 -0.38 -19.77 -3.29
C TYR A 109 -0.46 -21.12 -2.57
N GLU A 110 0.47 -21.38 -1.65
CA GLU A 110 0.32 -22.41 -0.65
C GLU A 110 -0.20 -21.74 0.65
N PRO A 111 -1.44 -22.05 1.09
CA PRO A 111 -1.87 -21.74 2.45
C PRO A 111 -0.88 -22.40 3.42
N ARG A 112 -0.31 -21.63 4.33
CA ARG A 112 0.54 -22.19 5.39
C ARG A 112 -0.27 -22.32 6.66
N GLU A 113 -0.48 -23.55 7.10
CA GLU A 113 -1.11 -23.82 8.40
C GLU A 113 -0.33 -23.12 9.51
N GLY A 114 -1.05 -22.52 10.46
CA GLY A 114 -0.48 -21.84 11.62
C GLY A 114 -0.06 -20.38 11.42
N VAL A 115 -0.19 -19.80 10.20
CA VAL A 115 0.03 -18.36 9.98
C VAL A 115 -1.29 -17.60 10.11
N ALA A 116 -1.38 -16.73 11.12
CA ALA A 116 -2.55 -15.88 11.32
C ALA A 116 -2.84 -15.04 10.07
N THR A 117 -4.05 -15.15 9.55
CA THR A 117 -4.55 -14.43 8.38
C THR A 117 -5.74 -13.59 8.81
N LEU A 118 -5.67 -12.29 8.51
CA LEU A 118 -6.75 -11.35 8.68
C LEU A 118 -7.73 -11.57 7.54
N SER A 119 -8.90 -12.14 7.83
CA SER A 119 -9.91 -12.48 6.84
C SER A 119 -11.02 -11.43 6.70
N GLY A 120 -11.17 -10.55 7.70
CA GLY A 120 -12.11 -9.44 7.66
C GLY A 120 -11.51 -8.19 7.03
N GLU A 121 -12.18 -7.62 6.03
CA GLU A 121 -11.69 -6.41 5.35
C GLU A 121 -11.60 -5.18 6.25
N GLU A 122 -12.47 -5.09 7.26
CA GLU A 122 -12.37 -4.05 8.30
C GLU A 122 -11.09 -4.19 9.12
N GLU A 123 -10.72 -5.42 9.49
CA GLU A 123 -9.50 -5.69 10.24
C GLU A 123 -8.26 -5.41 9.38
N VAL A 124 -8.30 -5.82 8.10
CA VAL A 124 -7.27 -5.49 7.11
C VAL A 124 -7.07 -3.98 7.02
N LEU A 125 -8.15 -3.21 6.82
CA LEU A 125 -8.09 -1.76 6.69
C LEU A 125 -7.53 -1.13 7.97
N SER A 126 -8.03 -1.54 9.13
CA SER A 126 -7.57 -1.06 10.44
C SER A 126 -6.06 -1.26 10.63
N GLN A 127 -5.54 -2.44 10.30
CA GLN A 127 -4.10 -2.73 10.42
C GLN A 127 -3.24 -1.88 9.47
N LEU A 128 -3.69 -1.72 8.21
CA LEU A 128 -3.02 -0.85 7.25
C LEU A 128 -3.05 0.63 7.68
N GLN A 129 -4.10 1.06 8.39
CA GLN A 129 -4.24 2.41 8.93
C GLN A 129 -3.46 2.66 10.23
N GLY A 130 -2.82 1.65 10.82
CA GLY A 130 -2.02 1.79 12.05
C GLY A 130 -2.53 0.99 13.24
N GLY A 131 -3.58 0.18 13.05
CA GLY A 131 -3.98 -0.86 13.99
C GLY A 131 -2.79 -1.74 14.38
N GLY A 132 -2.79 -2.23 15.63
CA GLY A 132 -1.70 -3.05 16.17
C GLY A 132 -0.43 -2.29 16.58
N LEU A 133 -0.34 -0.96 16.37
CA LEU A 133 0.78 -0.15 16.85
C LEU A 133 0.72 0.20 18.34
N ALA A 134 -0.40 -0.10 19.02
CA ALA A 134 -0.55 0.05 20.45
C ALA A 134 0.42 -0.90 21.18
N GLY A 135 1.56 -0.36 21.64
CA GLY A 135 2.65 -1.14 22.25
C GLY A 135 4.01 -0.96 21.57
N SER A 136 4.09 -0.26 20.43
CA SER A 136 5.34 0.02 19.70
C SER A 136 6.29 1.03 20.38
N GLY A 137 5.93 1.55 21.56
CA GLY A 137 6.69 2.60 22.25
C GLY A 137 6.60 3.99 21.61
N LEU A 138 5.89 4.13 20.48
CA LEU A 138 5.58 5.41 19.85
C LEU A 138 4.58 6.19 20.72
N SER A 139 4.83 7.49 20.95
CA SER A 139 4.02 8.34 21.81
C SER A 139 3.54 9.60 21.08
N GLY A 140 2.35 10.09 21.43
CA GLY A 140 1.82 11.36 20.95
C GLY A 140 1.63 11.43 19.42
N SER A 141 2.18 12.46 18.78
CA SER A 141 2.06 12.70 17.32
C SER A 141 2.68 11.60 16.45
N GLN A 142 3.52 10.72 17.03
CA GLN A 142 4.12 9.58 16.32
C GLN A 142 3.11 8.47 16.01
N MET A 143 2.03 8.32 16.78
CA MET A 143 0.96 7.38 16.45
C MET A 143 0.07 7.83 15.28
N ARG A 144 0.23 9.07 14.81
CA ARG A 144 -0.60 9.66 13.75
C ARG A 144 -0.11 9.32 12.35
N ARG A 145 1.08 8.72 12.22
CA ARG A 145 1.69 8.36 10.95
C ARG A 145 2.23 6.94 11.00
N CYS A 146 2.03 6.20 9.93
CA CYS A 146 2.58 4.84 9.82
C CYS A 146 2.82 4.49 8.36
N ALA A 147 3.66 3.49 8.13
CA ALA A 147 3.87 2.92 6.82
C ALA A 147 3.73 1.39 6.85
N SER A 148 3.15 0.82 5.79
CA SER A 148 3.05 -0.62 5.55
C SER A 148 3.42 -0.92 4.11
N ALA A 149 3.87 -2.15 3.84
CA ALA A 149 4.07 -2.63 2.49
C ALA A 149 3.30 -3.93 2.26
N VAL A 150 2.67 -4.05 1.09
CA VAL A 150 1.83 -5.20 0.72
C VAL A 150 2.25 -5.72 -0.64
N ARG A 151 2.53 -7.03 -0.72
CA ARG A 151 2.66 -7.74 -2.00
C ARG A 151 1.33 -8.40 -2.33
N ASP A 152 0.63 -7.82 -3.30
CA ASP A 152 -0.71 -8.17 -3.74
C ASP A 152 -0.77 -9.46 -4.58
N ASP A 153 -1.99 -9.90 -4.88
CA ASP A 153 -2.28 -11.17 -5.56
C ASP A 153 -2.35 -10.99 -7.09
N TYR A 154 -1.18 -10.96 -7.73
CA TYR A 154 -1.12 -10.87 -9.19
C TYR A 154 -1.82 -12.04 -9.89
N ALA A 155 -1.64 -13.25 -9.36
CA ALA A 155 -2.22 -14.45 -9.93
C ALA A 155 -3.76 -14.39 -9.94
N TRP A 156 -4.36 -13.90 -8.84
CA TRP A 156 -5.80 -13.64 -8.78
C TRP A 156 -6.21 -12.58 -9.80
N TRP A 157 -5.53 -11.43 -9.87
CA TRP A 157 -5.90 -10.37 -10.81
C TRP A 157 -5.81 -10.85 -12.27
N ARG A 158 -4.74 -11.56 -12.62
CA ARG A 158 -4.55 -12.17 -13.93
C ARG A 158 -5.59 -13.25 -14.25
N SER A 159 -5.95 -14.10 -13.28
CA SER A 159 -6.98 -15.14 -13.49
C SER A 159 -8.39 -14.57 -13.65
N HIS A 160 -8.58 -13.29 -13.32
CA HIS A 160 -9.82 -12.54 -13.53
C HIS A 160 -9.68 -11.55 -14.68
N GLU A 161 -8.80 -11.85 -15.65
CA GLU A 161 -8.62 -11.08 -16.88
C GLU A 161 -8.29 -9.60 -16.63
N TYR A 162 -7.59 -9.31 -15.53
CA TYR A 162 -7.22 -7.95 -15.10
C TYR A 162 -8.41 -7.05 -14.73
N SER A 163 -9.58 -7.65 -14.47
CA SER A 163 -10.78 -6.94 -14.03
C SER A 163 -10.49 -6.03 -12.83
N PRO A 164 -11.01 -4.79 -12.82
CA PRO A 164 -10.88 -3.87 -11.69
C PRO A 164 -11.31 -4.50 -10.36
N SER A 165 -12.35 -5.33 -10.33
CA SER A 165 -12.84 -5.96 -9.09
C SER A 165 -11.84 -6.92 -8.42
N ALA A 166 -10.79 -7.32 -9.13
CA ALA A 166 -9.76 -8.26 -8.70
C ALA A 166 -8.38 -7.62 -8.48
N GLY A 167 -8.25 -6.30 -8.71
CA GLY A 167 -6.99 -5.56 -8.58
C GLY A 167 -6.54 -5.30 -7.13
N LYS A 168 -5.75 -4.25 -6.94
CA LYS A 168 -5.32 -3.74 -5.64
C LYS A 168 -6.48 -3.00 -4.94
N PRO A 169 -6.98 -3.44 -3.78
CA PRO A 169 -8.12 -2.81 -3.09
C PRO A 169 -7.90 -1.37 -2.62
N VAL A 170 -8.89 -0.51 -2.84
CA VAL A 170 -9.04 0.75 -2.11
C VAL A 170 -10.40 0.74 -1.42
N TRP A 171 -10.41 0.95 -0.11
CA TRP A 171 -11.62 0.91 0.70
C TRP A 171 -12.24 2.29 0.84
N LEU A 172 -13.56 2.37 0.69
CA LEU A 172 -14.34 3.60 0.83
C LEU A 172 -15.57 3.35 1.71
N THR A 173 -15.61 4.02 2.86
CA THR A 173 -16.83 4.16 3.65
C THR A 173 -17.55 5.43 3.19
N LEU A 174 -18.78 5.31 2.67
CA LEU A 174 -19.45 6.43 1.97
C LEU A 174 -19.98 7.54 2.90
N ASP A 175 -20.34 7.21 4.15
CA ASP A 175 -20.81 8.18 5.14
C ASP A 175 -19.68 8.79 5.99
N GLU A 176 -18.44 8.33 5.79
CA GLU A 176 -17.29 8.73 6.59
C GLU A 176 -16.52 9.88 5.93
N THR A 177 -16.12 10.85 6.75
CA THR A 177 -15.31 12.00 6.31
C THR A 177 -13.93 12.07 6.97
N GLY A 178 -13.63 11.14 7.88
CA GLY A 178 -12.40 11.12 8.68
C GLY A 178 -11.14 10.75 7.89
N TYR A 179 -11.28 9.91 6.86
CA TYR A 179 -10.16 9.50 6.01
C TYR A 179 -10.41 9.87 4.55
N ARG A 180 -9.34 10.27 3.87
CA ARG A 180 -9.32 10.39 2.42
C ARG A 180 -8.24 9.49 1.85
N HIS A 181 -8.66 8.47 1.11
CA HIS A 181 -7.74 7.57 0.43
C HIS A 181 -7.22 8.23 -0.84
N LEU A 182 -5.89 8.27 -1.00
CA LEU A 182 -5.24 8.65 -2.24
C LEU A 182 -4.48 7.42 -2.75
N PHE A 183 -4.77 7.02 -3.98
CA PHE A 183 -4.16 5.86 -4.62
C PHE A 183 -3.42 6.30 -5.87
N PHE A 184 -2.12 5.97 -5.96
CA PHE A 184 -1.26 6.31 -7.08
C PHE A 184 -0.72 5.03 -7.69
N ASP A 185 -0.95 4.85 -8.99
CA ASP A 185 -0.43 3.75 -9.77
C ASP A 185 -0.51 4.16 -11.25
N ASP A 186 0.43 3.72 -12.06
CA ASP A 186 0.48 4.03 -13.49
C ASP A 186 -0.47 3.16 -14.32
N ASN A 187 -0.91 2.02 -13.78
CA ASN A 187 -1.85 1.10 -14.41
C ASN A 187 -3.33 1.36 -14.00
N ILE A 188 -3.64 2.60 -13.59
CA ILE A 188 -5.01 3.07 -13.37
C ILE A 188 -5.58 3.51 -14.72
N HIS A 189 -6.34 2.62 -15.34
CA HIS A 189 -7.05 2.91 -16.58
C HIS A 189 -8.51 3.28 -16.30
N ASN A 190 -9.07 4.10 -17.18
CA ASN A 190 -10.52 4.32 -17.25
C ASN A 190 -11.15 3.26 -18.18
N ASP A 191 -10.88 2.00 -17.88
CA ASP A 191 -11.44 0.84 -18.56
C ASP A 191 -12.11 -0.06 -17.50
N HIS A 192 -13.32 -0.49 -17.82
CA HIS A 192 -14.15 -1.33 -16.96
C HIS A 192 -13.69 -2.80 -16.98
N ALA A 193 -12.90 -3.20 -17.97
CA ALA A 193 -12.39 -4.55 -18.10
C ALA A 193 -10.92 -4.69 -17.64
N ASP A 194 -10.15 -3.59 -17.63
CA ASP A 194 -8.73 -3.60 -17.31
C ASP A 194 -8.36 -2.38 -16.47
N SER A 195 -8.21 -2.56 -15.17
CA SER A 195 -7.63 -1.54 -14.30
C SER A 195 -7.07 -2.17 -13.04
N ILE A 196 -6.01 -1.60 -12.51
CA ILE A 196 -5.32 -2.16 -11.34
C ILE A 196 -6.05 -1.92 -10.02
N VAL A 197 -7.02 -1.01 -9.97
CA VAL A 197 -7.65 -0.60 -8.71
C VAL A 197 -8.98 -1.32 -8.50
N ALA A 198 -9.09 -2.03 -7.39
CA ALA A 198 -10.33 -2.62 -6.91
C ALA A 198 -11.00 -1.68 -5.90
N VAL A 199 -11.98 -0.90 -6.33
CA VAL A 199 -12.74 -0.07 -5.39
C VAL A 199 -13.69 -0.95 -4.58
N ARG A 200 -13.55 -0.89 -3.25
CA ARG A 200 -14.36 -1.66 -2.30
C ARG A 200 -15.14 -0.68 -1.42
N THR A 201 -16.46 -0.74 -1.50
CA THR A 201 -17.33 0.25 -0.85
C THR A 201 -18.17 -0.35 0.25
N ARG A 202 -18.50 0.46 1.24
CA ARG A 202 -19.58 0.19 2.21
C ARG A 202 -20.35 1.47 2.51
N PRO A 203 -21.65 1.40 2.83
CA PRO A 203 -22.43 2.58 3.18
C PRO A 203 -21.98 3.21 4.50
N THR A 204 -21.73 2.38 5.52
CA THR A 204 -21.37 2.81 6.88
C THR A 204 -20.29 1.91 7.49
N ALA A 205 -19.61 2.35 8.55
CA ALA A 205 -18.55 1.58 9.22
C ALA A 205 -18.99 0.18 9.72
N GLY A 206 -20.28 -0.01 10.01
CA GLY A 206 -20.81 -1.29 10.46
C GLY A 206 -21.19 -2.26 9.34
N ALA A 207 -21.17 -1.82 8.08
CA ALA A 207 -21.53 -2.66 6.93
C ALA A 207 -20.31 -3.38 6.33
N PRO A 208 -20.49 -4.56 5.73
CA PRO A 208 -19.40 -5.23 5.02
C PRO A 208 -19.01 -4.45 3.75
N PHE A 209 -17.73 -4.53 3.39
CA PHE A 209 -17.26 -4.05 2.11
C PHE A 209 -17.75 -4.95 0.97
N THR A 210 -18.08 -4.33 -0.15
CA THR A 210 -18.39 -5.01 -1.41
C THR A 210 -17.52 -4.47 -2.53
N PRO A 211 -16.97 -5.33 -3.41
CA PRO A 211 -16.24 -4.85 -4.58
C PRO A 211 -17.22 -4.20 -5.56
N LEU A 212 -16.83 -3.06 -6.11
CA LEU A 212 -17.52 -2.47 -7.24
C LEU A 212 -17.18 -3.24 -8.52
N SER A 213 -18.15 -3.27 -9.45
CA SER A 213 -17.86 -3.67 -10.82
C SER A 213 -16.90 -2.68 -11.49
N GLY A 214 -16.25 -3.10 -12.58
CA GLY A 214 -15.44 -2.18 -13.37
C GLY A 214 -16.24 -0.99 -13.91
N GLU A 215 -17.49 -1.20 -14.33
CA GLU A 215 -18.37 -0.10 -14.76
C GLU A 215 -18.63 0.92 -13.65
N ALA A 216 -18.94 0.44 -12.44
CA ALA A 216 -19.14 1.31 -11.29
C ALA A 216 -17.85 2.04 -10.90
N THR A 217 -16.70 1.37 -10.99
CA THR A 217 -15.38 1.97 -10.77
C THR A 217 -15.08 3.07 -11.80
N CYS A 218 -15.39 2.85 -13.09
CA CYS A 218 -15.28 3.88 -14.13
C CYS A 218 -16.13 5.11 -13.83
N ARG A 219 -17.36 4.93 -13.34
CA ARG A 219 -18.24 6.06 -12.96
C ARG A 219 -17.68 6.92 -11.81
N LEU A 220 -16.76 6.38 -11.02
CA LEU A 220 -16.07 7.12 -9.95
C LEU A 220 -14.83 7.88 -10.44
N HIS A 221 -14.46 7.78 -11.71
CA HIS A 221 -13.35 8.57 -12.26
C HIS A 221 -13.66 10.08 -12.22
N GLY A 222 -12.64 10.86 -11.84
CA GLY A 222 -12.74 12.29 -11.57
C GLY A 222 -13.29 12.62 -10.17
N VAL A 223 -13.85 11.64 -9.45
CA VAL A 223 -14.40 11.82 -8.10
C VAL A 223 -13.52 11.14 -7.06
N VAL A 224 -13.22 9.85 -7.29
CA VAL A 224 -12.46 9.00 -6.36
C VAL A 224 -11.15 8.53 -7.00
N THR A 225 -11.18 8.17 -8.28
CA THR A 225 -9.99 7.84 -9.06
C THR A 225 -9.68 8.98 -10.01
N ARG A 226 -8.41 9.36 -10.16
CA ARG A 226 -8.02 10.40 -11.11
C ARG A 226 -6.84 9.93 -11.93
N ARG A 227 -7.05 9.71 -13.23
CA ARG A 227 -5.95 9.56 -14.17
C ARG A 227 -5.29 10.92 -14.36
N VAL A 228 -3.99 10.97 -14.16
CA VAL A 228 -3.18 12.14 -14.51
C VAL A 228 -2.68 11.90 -15.95
N PRO A 229 -2.89 12.84 -16.89
CA PRO A 229 -2.46 12.69 -18.27
C PRO A 229 -0.94 12.57 -18.42
#